data_AF-A0A3M1C4S8-F1
#
_entry.id   AF-A0A3M1C4S8-F1
#
_cell.length_a   1.000
_cell.length_b   1.000
_cell.length_c   1.000
_cell.angle_alpha   90.00
_cell.angle_beta   90.00
_cell.angle_gamma   90.00
#
_symmetry.space_group_name_H-M   'P 1'
#
loop_
_entity.id
_entity.type
_entity.pdbx_description
1 polymer ?
#
loop_
_entity_poly.entity_id
_entity_poly.type
_entity_poly.pdbx_seq_one_letter_code
_entity_poly.pdbx_strand_id
1 'polypeptide(L)'
;MKTLGIVGGLGPETSANFYLDVVRRYREKVPSYPSILLYNVPLDKKVEDNIIRDSKEEALLLPYLLHAVDILSISSDVIALPCNTAHMFIEEMREEQSAYHRYDK
;
A
#
# COMPACT_ATOMS: atom_id res chain seq x y z
N MET A 1 15.08 6.03 -12.39
CA MET A 1 14.37 4.74 -12.22
C MET A 1 13.06 5.03 -11.55
N LYS A 2 11.98 4.30 -11.88
CA LYS A 2 10.71 4.46 -11.15
C LYS A 2 10.80 3.74 -9.79
N THR A 3 10.31 4.36 -8.73
CA THR A 3 10.18 3.82 -7.37
C THR A 3 8.79 3.25 -7.17
N LEU A 4 8.70 2.02 -6.67
CA LEU A 4 7.46 1.36 -6.29
C LEU A 4 7.15 1.64 -4.81
N GLY A 5 5.99 2.20 -4.53
CA GLY A 5 5.39 2.25 -3.20
C GLY A 5 4.50 1.02 -2.96
N ILE A 6 4.51 0.47 -1.75
CA ILE A 6 3.68 -0.66 -1.37
C ILE A 6 2.94 -0.30 -0.07
N VAL A 7 1.61 -0.29 -0.13
CA VAL A 7 0.74 -0.20 1.06
C VAL A 7 0.68 -1.59 1.69
N GLY A 8 1.59 -1.87 2.62
CA GLY A 8 1.72 -3.15 3.32
C GLY A 8 1.07 -3.14 4.71
N GLY A 9 1.36 -4.16 5.51
CA GLY A 9 0.91 -4.27 6.90
C GLY A 9 -0.51 -4.81 7.10
N LEU A 10 -1.32 -4.89 6.04
CA LEU A 10 -2.66 -5.50 6.03
C LEU A 10 -2.58 -7.03 5.88
N GLY A 11 -1.77 -7.64 6.74
CA GLY A 11 -1.20 -8.98 6.54
C GLY A 11 0.31 -8.87 6.30
N PRO A 12 1.12 -8.87 7.38
CA PRO A 12 2.59 -8.73 7.27
C PRO A 12 3.24 -9.82 6.40
N GLU A 13 2.75 -11.06 6.50
CA GLU A 13 3.26 -12.18 5.69
C GLU A 13 2.99 -11.99 4.20
N THR A 14 1.77 -11.55 3.84
CA THR A 14 1.41 -11.22 2.45
C THR A 14 2.28 -10.09 1.91
N SER A 15 2.52 -9.06 2.72
CA SER A 15 3.37 -7.92 2.35
C SER A 15 4.81 -8.35 2.09
N ALA A 16 5.37 -9.19 2.96
CA ALA A 16 6.71 -9.75 2.80
C ALA A 16 6.82 -10.64 1.55
N ASN A 17 5.84 -11.51 1.33
CA ASN A 17 5.80 -12.37 0.14
C ASN A 17 5.71 -11.56 -1.15
N PHE A 18 4.85 -10.52 -1.19
CA PHE A 18 4.74 -9.64 -2.34
C PHE A 18 6.05 -8.91 -2.65
N TYR A 19 6.72 -8.37 -1.62
CA TYR A 19 8.05 -7.76 -1.77
C TYR A 19 9.07 -8.74 -2.37
N LEU A 20 9.18 -9.95 -1.80
CA LEU A 20 10.11 -10.97 -2.27
C LEU A 20 9.84 -11.37 -3.73
N ASP A 21 8.57 -11.52 -4.09
CA ASP A 21 8.15 -11.85 -5.45
C ASP A 21 8.49 -10.76 -6.47
N VAL A 22 8.27 -9.48 -6.11
CA VAL A 22 8.64 -8.33 -6.94
C VAL A 22 10.16 -8.31 -7.16
N VAL A 23 10.94 -8.43 -6.07
CA VAL A 23 12.41 -8.44 -6.15
C VAL A 23 12.90 -9.58 -7.04
N ARG A 24 12.38 -10.80 -6.86
CA ARG A 24 12.77 -11.97 -7.67
C ARG A 24 12.49 -11.74 -9.15
N ARG A 25 11.24 -11.38 -9.51
CA ARG A 25 10.82 -11.15 -10.90
C ARG A 25 11.55 -9.96 -11.54
N TYR A 26 11.89 -8.94 -10.76
CA TYR A 26 12.68 -7.81 -11.26
C TYR A 26 14.10 -8.24 -11.62
N ARG A 27 14.75 -9.03 -10.75
CA ARG A 27 16.12 -9.52 -10.96
C ARG A 27 16.28 -10.48 -12.14
N GLU A 28 15.21 -11.17 -12.53
CA GLU A 28 15.18 -11.98 -13.76
C GLU A 28 15.33 -11.13 -15.03
N LYS A 29 15.01 -9.82 -14.98
CA LYS A 29 15.02 -8.91 -16.13
C LYS A 29 16.08 -7.82 -16.05
N VAL A 30 16.46 -7.41 -14.84
CA VAL A 30 17.38 -6.31 -14.57
C VAL A 30 18.42 -6.77 -13.56
N PRO A 31 19.74 -6.62 -13.81
CA PRO A 31 20.80 -7.07 -12.90
C PRO A 31 21.01 -6.11 -11.71
N SER A 32 19.94 -5.59 -11.12
CA SER A 32 19.96 -4.73 -9.94
C SER A 32 18.69 -4.95 -9.09
N TYR A 33 18.64 -4.35 -7.89
CA TYR A 33 17.43 -4.34 -7.08
C TYR A 33 16.52 -3.18 -7.48
N PRO A 34 15.19 -3.37 -7.47
CA PRO A 34 14.24 -2.27 -7.69
C PRO A 34 14.26 -1.29 -6.50
N SER A 35 13.98 -0.02 -6.76
CA SER A 35 13.70 0.97 -5.71
C SER A 35 12.28 0.73 -5.17
N ILE A 36 12.16 0.39 -3.88
CA ILE A 36 10.89 0.06 -3.24
C ILE A 36 10.76 0.81 -1.91
N LEU A 37 9.60 1.44 -1.69
CA LEU A 37 9.13 1.92 -0.39
C LEU A 37 8.02 1.01 0.09
N LEU A 38 8.21 0.36 1.24
CA LEU A 38 7.18 -0.45 1.88
C LEU A 38 6.70 0.26 3.13
N TYR A 39 5.47 0.75 3.10
CA TYR A 39 4.82 1.34 4.27
C TYR A 39 3.89 0.31 4.89
N ASN A 40 4.24 -0.19 6.08
CA ASN A 40 3.38 -1.10 6.82
C ASN A 40 2.38 -0.29 7.63
N VAL A 41 1.10 -0.40 7.25
CA VAL A 41 0.01 0.28 7.95
C VAL A 41 -0.03 -0.20 9.41
N PRO A 42 0.12 0.70 10.40
CA PRO A 42 0.09 0.33 11.82
C PRO A 42 -1.37 0.21 12.29
N LEU A 43 -2.04 -0.86 11.88
CA LEU A 43 -3.42 -1.12 12.33
C LEU A 43 -3.47 -1.44 13.82
N ASP A 44 -4.44 -0.84 14.51
CA ASP A 44 -4.80 -1.26 15.86
C ASP A 44 -5.44 -2.65 15.82
N LYS A 45 -5.10 -3.51 16.78
CA LYS A 45 -5.60 -4.89 16.84
C LYS A 45 -7.14 -4.98 16.86
N LYS A 46 -7.83 -4.03 17.49
CA LYS A 46 -9.30 -4.01 17.51
C LYS A 46 -9.87 -3.68 16.13
N VAL A 47 -9.21 -2.78 15.41
CA VAL A 47 -9.59 -2.40 14.04
C VAL A 47 -9.34 -3.60 13.11
N GLU A 48 -8.20 -4.27 13.24
CA GLU A 48 -7.91 -5.52 12.54
C GLU A 48 -8.97 -6.60 12.82
N ASP A 49 -9.30 -6.86 14.10
CA ASP A 49 -10.32 -7.84 14.47
C ASP A 49 -11.70 -7.48 13.90
N ASN A 50 -12.13 -6.22 13.98
CA ASN A 50 -13.44 -5.80 13.49
C ASN A 50 -13.57 -5.93 11.96
N ILE A 51 -12.52 -5.53 11.23
CA ILE A 51 -12.55 -5.40 9.77
C ILE A 51 -12.18 -6.71 9.09
N ILE A 52 -11.06 -7.32 9.50
CA ILE A 52 -10.48 -8.48 8.82
C ILE A 52 -11.14 -9.76 9.29
N ARG A 53 -11.51 -9.86 10.58
CA ARG A 53 -12.09 -11.09 11.13
C ARG A 53 -13.62 -11.11 11.08
N ASP A 54 -14.25 -9.97 11.39
CA ASP A 54 -15.70 -9.92 11.58
C ASP A 54 -16.45 -9.20 10.42
N SER A 55 -15.73 -8.68 9.41
CA SER A 55 -16.25 -7.95 8.24
C SER A 55 -17.24 -6.83 8.61
N LYS A 56 -16.92 -6.09 9.68
CA LYS A 56 -17.70 -4.96 10.16
C LYS A 56 -16.82 -3.72 10.19
N GLU A 57 -17.48 -2.56 10.07
CA GLU A 57 -16.82 -1.26 10.26
C GLU A 57 -15.63 -1.06 9.29
N GLU A 58 -15.70 -1.59 8.07
CA GLU A 58 -14.62 -1.51 7.07
C GLU A 58 -14.18 -0.07 6.80
N ALA A 59 -15.08 0.90 6.96
CA ALA A 59 -14.79 2.33 6.88
C ALA A 59 -13.72 2.82 7.89
N LEU A 60 -13.49 2.10 8.99
CA LEU A 60 -12.40 2.40 9.93
C LEU A 60 -11.01 2.15 9.32
N LEU A 61 -10.90 1.38 8.25
CA LEU A 61 -9.64 1.15 7.52
C LEU A 61 -9.25 2.36 6.66
N LEU A 62 -10.24 3.08 6.13
CA LEU A 62 -10.02 4.12 5.12
C LEU A 62 -9.00 5.19 5.57
N PRO A 63 -9.07 5.79 6.77
CA PRO A 63 -8.09 6.80 7.19
C PRO A 63 -6.64 6.29 7.20
N TYR A 64 -6.44 5.00 7.53
CA TYR A 64 -5.12 4.38 7.51
C TYR A 64 -4.59 4.20 6.08
N LEU A 65 -5.47 3.84 5.13
CA LEU A 65 -5.11 3.68 3.72
C LEU A 65 -4.76 5.02 3.09
N LEU A 66 -5.56 6.06 3.32
CA LEU A 66 -5.31 7.41 2.80
C LEU A 66 -3.96 7.94 3.32
N HIS A 67 -3.69 7.79 4.62
CA HIS A 67 -2.41 8.18 5.18
C HIS A 67 -1.21 7.42 4.58
N ALA A 68 -1.37 6.12 4.31
CA ALA A 68 -0.34 5.35 3.63
C ALA A 68 -0.10 5.85 2.19
N VAL A 69 -1.16 6.20 1.47
CA VAL A 69 -1.09 6.80 0.14
C VAL A 69 -0.37 8.15 0.19
N ASP A 70 -0.68 9.00 1.16
CA ASP A 70 0.01 10.28 1.34
C ASP A 70 1.51 10.10 1.50
N ILE A 71 1.94 9.25 2.44
CA ILE A 71 3.36 8.99 2.70
C ILE A 71 4.07 8.46 1.46
N LEU A 72 3.44 7.51 0.76
CA LEU A 72 4.05 6.89 -0.42
C LEU A 72 4.05 7.83 -1.63
N SER A 73 3.06 8.72 -1.75
CA SER A 73 2.96 9.67 -2.88
C SER A 73 4.10 10.69 -2.91
N ILE A 74 4.75 10.95 -1.76
CA ILE A 74 5.90 11.86 -1.67
C ILE A 74 7.12 11.34 -2.46
N SER A 75 7.31 10.02 -2.55
CA SER A 75 8.58 9.45 -3.05
C SER A 75 8.45 8.18 -3.91
N SER A 76 7.23 7.81 -4.31
CA SER A 76 6.99 6.72 -5.24
C SER A 76 6.29 7.18 -6.51
N ASP A 77 6.64 6.55 -7.64
CA ASP A 77 6.04 6.83 -8.95
C ASP A 77 4.78 5.99 -9.20
N VAL A 78 4.64 4.89 -8.46
CA VAL A 78 3.53 3.95 -8.57
C VAL A 78 3.30 3.29 -7.22
N ILE A 79 2.04 3.10 -6.83
CA ILE A 79 1.68 2.48 -5.56
C ILE A 79 0.97 1.15 -5.85
N ALA A 80 1.34 0.09 -5.12
CA ALA A 80 0.70 -1.21 -5.13
C ALA A 80 0.02 -1.51 -3.78
N LEU A 81 -1.13 -2.18 -3.83
CA LEU A 81 -1.90 -2.61 -2.67
C LEU A 81 -2.05 -4.15 -2.69
N PRO A 82 -1.18 -4.92 -2.03
CA PRO A 82 -1.27 -6.38 -1.97
C PRO A 82 -2.32 -6.87 -0.94
N CYS A 83 -3.54 -6.32 -0.94
CA CYS A 83 -4.61 -6.71 -0.03
C CYS A 83 -5.97 -6.66 -0.75
N ASN A 84 -6.62 -7.81 -0.96
CA ASN A 84 -7.88 -7.89 -1.70
C ASN A 84 -9.00 -7.07 -1.05
N THR A 85 -9.21 -7.19 0.26
CA THR A 85 -10.29 -6.49 0.98
C THR A 85 -10.15 -4.97 0.86
N ALA A 86 -8.93 -4.45 1.01
CA ALA A 86 -8.67 -3.01 0.94
C ALA A 86 -8.95 -2.39 -0.44
N HIS A 87 -9.08 -3.19 -1.51
CA HIS A 87 -9.45 -2.67 -2.84
C HIS A 87 -10.87 -2.11 -2.89
N MET A 88 -11.72 -2.36 -1.90
CA MET A 88 -13.01 -1.69 -1.82
C MET A 88 -12.88 -0.15 -1.75
N PHE A 89 -11.75 0.36 -1.25
CA PHE A 89 -11.45 1.79 -1.11
C PHE A 89 -10.50 2.31 -2.21
N ILE A 90 -10.38 1.60 -3.34
CA ILE A 90 -9.38 1.91 -4.36
C ILE A 90 -9.62 3.27 -5.02
N GLU A 91 -10.89 3.70 -5.16
CA GLU A 91 -11.20 4.98 -5.80
C GLU A 91 -10.85 6.14 -4.86
N GLU A 92 -11.17 6.06 -3.58
CA GLU A 92 -10.78 7.03 -2.55
C GLU A 92 -9.26 7.17 -2.47
N MET A 93 -8.53 6.04 -2.51
CA MET A 93 -7.06 6.05 -2.55
C MET A 93 -6.50 6.72 -3.81
N ARG A 94 -7.14 6.54 -4.98
CA ARG A 94 -6.72 7.20 -6.23
C ARG A 94 -7.01 8.70 -6.22
N GLU A 95 -8.13 9.10 -5.63
CA GLU A 95 -8.50 10.50 -5.45
C GLU A 95 -7.47 11.21 -4.56
N GLU A 96 -7.10 10.60 -3.42
CA GLU A 96 -6.08 11.11 -2.51
C GLU A 96 -4.71 11.27 -3.20
N GLN A 97 -4.26 10.22 -3.90
CA GLN A 97 -3.02 10.27 -4.67
C GLN A 97 -3.03 11.41 -5.71
N SER A 98 -4.17 11.60 -6.38
CA SER A 98 -4.33 12.65 -7.40
C SER A 98 -4.36 14.05 -6.80
N ALA A 99 -4.93 14.20 -5.60
CA ALA A 99 -4.92 15.46 -4.86
C ALA A 99 -3.49 15.87 -4.49
N TYR A 100 -2.67 14.93 -4.01
CA TYR A 100 -1.25 15.18 -3.68
C TYR A 100 -0.47 15.76 -4.88
N HIS A 101 -0.59 15.13 -6.06
CA HIS A 101 0.12 15.57 -7.27
C HIS A 101 -0.33 16.94 -7.81
N ARG A 102 -1.46 17.48 -7.33
CA ARG A 102 -1.92 18.84 -7.68
C ARG A 102 -1.24 19.92 -6.84
N TYR A 103 -0.75 19.61 -5.64
CA TYR A 103 -0.09 20.56 -4.74
C TYR A 103 1.44 20.62 -4.93
N ASP A 104 2.04 19.62 -5.57
CA ASP A 104 3.48 19.54 -5.85
C ASP A 104 3.87 20.17 -7.21
N LYS A 105 2.94 20.91 -7.85
CA LYS A 105 3.15 21.72 -9.06
C LYS A 105 2.91 23.19 -8.76
#